data_AF-A0A4V2WV66-F1
#
_entry.id   AF-A0A4V2WV66-F1
#
_cell.length_a   1.000
_cell.length_b   1.000
_cell.length_c   1.000
_cell.angle_alpha   90.00
_cell.angle_beta   90.00
_cell.angle_gamma   90.00
#
_symmetry.space_group_name_H-M   'P 1'
#
loop_
_entity.id
_entity.type
_entity.pdbx_description
1 polymer ?
#
loop_
_entity_poly.entity_id
_entity_poly.type
_entity_poly.pdbx_seq_one_letter_code
_entity_poly.pdbx_strand_id
1 'polypeptide(L)'
;SNIEPIVRKAKEYIKVLEDIEENRSILDDSELGDLAKEELKELEQKKPILEDEIKLLMIPKDPNDDRNIYLELRAGTGGDEAALCVGDLFRGYLRYAENNNWTVEIMSSSDSEAGGYKEIVILVKGDHVYSKLKFEGGTHRVQRVPATESQGRVHTSAITVAVMPEVDDVEVEINESDLKIDVMRASGNGGQSVNTTD
;
A
#
# COMPACT_ATOMS: atom_id res chain seq x y z
N SER A 1 17.14 8.71 2.13
CA SER A 1 17.48 7.46 2.84
C SER A 1 16.47 7.25 3.95
N ASN A 2 15.80 6.09 4.02
CA ASN A 2 14.78 5.77 5.03
C ASN A 2 15.28 5.88 6.49
N ILE A 3 16.60 5.96 6.69
CA ILE A 3 17.27 6.04 7.99
C ILE A 3 17.41 7.50 8.48
N GLU A 4 17.28 8.51 7.60
CA GLU A 4 17.49 9.92 7.96
C GLU A 4 16.60 10.39 9.13
N PRO A 5 15.29 10.08 9.17
CA PRO A 5 14.43 10.48 10.29
C PRO A 5 14.86 9.82 11.62
N ILE A 6 15.28 8.55 11.55
CA ILE A 6 15.77 7.78 12.70
C ILE A 6 17.06 8.42 13.24
N VAL A 7 18.02 8.72 12.36
CA VAL A 7 19.30 9.33 12.76
C VAL A 7 19.09 10.69 13.39
N ARG A 8 18.20 11.52 12.84
CA ARG A 8 17.89 12.83 13.40
C ARG A 8 17.31 12.71 14.81
N LYS A 9 16.35 11.81 15.01
CA LYS A 9 15.75 11.59 16.34
C LYS A 9 16.69 10.92 17.32
N ALA A 10 17.54 10.01 16.86
CA ALA A 10 18.59 9.40 17.69
C ALA A 10 19.61 10.44 18.18
N LYS A 11 20.04 11.37 17.32
CA LYS A 11 20.91 12.49 17.73
C LYS A 11 20.26 13.39 18.77
N GLU A 12 18.98 13.72 18.58
CA GLU A 12 18.21 14.50 19.55
C GLU A 12 18.11 13.78 20.90
N TYR A 13 17.88 12.47 20.88
CA TYR A 13 17.81 11.63 22.08
C TYR A 13 19.15 11.54 22.81
N ILE A 14 20.26 11.32 22.09
CA ILE A 14 21.61 11.27 22.67
C ILE A 14 21.92 12.61 23.34
N LYS A 15 21.63 13.73 22.69
CA LYS A 15 21.82 15.06 23.27
C LYS A 15 21.00 15.24 24.56
N VAL A 16 19.74 14.81 24.57
CA VAL A 16 18.91 14.88 25.80
C VAL A 16 19.50 14.03 26.92
N LEU A 17 20.10 12.88 26.62
CA LEU A 17 20.78 12.06 27.64
C LEU A 17 22.04 12.75 28.18
N GLU A 18 22.85 13.36 27.31
CA GLU A 18 24.03 14.15 27.68
C GLU A 18 23.62 15.35 28.55
N ASP A 19 22.62 16.13 28.13
CA ASP A 19 22.11 17.30 28.86
C ASP A 19 21.56 16.89 30.26
N ILE A 20 20.90 15.73 30.37
CA ILE A 20 20.44 15.19 31.67
C ILE A 20 21.62 14.85 32.57
N GLU A 21 22.68 14.24 32.03
CA GLU A 21 23.86 13.85 32.81
C GLU A 21 24.64 15.08 33.27
N GLU A 22 24.83 16.06 32.38
CA GLU A 22 25.45 17.35 32.70
C GLU A 22 24.67 18.09 33.79
N ASN A 23 23.36 18.25 33.64
CA ASN A 23 22.53 18.94 34.64
C ASN A 23 22.47 18.20 35.98
N ARG A 24 22.56 16.86 35.98
CA ARG A 24 22.69 16.10 37.23
C ARG A 24 24.01 16.35 37.95
N SER A 25 25.09 16.62 37.21
CA SER A 25 26.41 16.85 37.79
C SER A 25 26.56 18.22 38.47
N ILE A 26 25.75 19.21 38.06
CA ILE A 26 25.78 20.58 38.59
C ILE A 26 24.62 20.92 39.53
N LEU A 27 23.82 19.93 39.94
CA LEU A 27 22.66 20.11 40.85
C LEU A 27 23.03 20.74 42.20
N ASP A 28 24.23 20.43 42.71
CA ASP A 28 24.72 20.91 44.00
C ASP A 28 25.45 22.27 43.89
N ASP A 29 25.53 22.85 42.69
CA ASP A 29 26.14 24.16 42.47
C ASP A 29 25.24 25.29 42.99
N SER A 30 25.79 26.20 43.79
CA SER A 30 25.04 27.27 44.46
C SER A 30 24.50 28.36 43.53
N GLU A 31 25.05 28.49 42.32
CA GLU A 31 24.58 29.48 41.33
C GLU A 31 23.71 28.83 40.24
N LEU A 32 23.98 27.57 39.89
CA LEU A 32 23.36 26.90 38.73
C LEU A 32 22.36 25.79 39.09
N GLY A 33 22.33 25.31 40.34
CA GLY A 33 21.53 24.14 40.74
C GLY A 33 20.02 24.30 40.54
N ASP A 34 19.47 25.48 40.80
CA ASP A 34 18.04 25.75 40.59
C ASP A 34 17.66 25.74 39.10
N LEU A 35 18.52 26.29 38.23
CA LEU A 35 18.35 26.27 36.77
C LEU A 35 18.43 24.82 36.25
N ALA A 36 19.45 24.07 36.67
CA ALA A 36 19.65 22.67 36.28
C ALA A 36 18.47 21.79 36.67
N LYS A 37 17.82 22.07 37.81
CA LYS A 37 16.64 21.35 38.29
C LYS A 37 15.39 21.62 37.43
N GLU A 38 15.19 22.85 36.98
CA GLU A 38 14.10 23.18 36.05
C GLU A 38 14.31 22.51 34.70
N GLU A 39 15.51 22.59 34.13
CA GLU A 39 15.85 21.95 32.85
C GLU A 39 15.75 20.42 32.92
N LEU A 40 16.20 19.80 34.02
CA LEU A 40 16.06 18.34 34.23
C LEU A 40 14.62 17.88 34.15
N LYS A 41 13.69 18.66 34.73
CA LYS A 41 12.26 18.32 34.70
C LYS A 41 11.73 18.29 33.27
N GLU A 42 12.16 19.21 32.41
CA GLU A 42 11.78 19.23 31.00
C GLU A 42 12.41 18.09 30.21
N LEU A 43 13.73 17.87 30.41
CA LEU A 43 14.47 16.83 29.71
C LEU A 43 13.99 15.41 30.07
N GLU A 44 13.67 15.15 31.35
CA GLU A 44 13.12 13.87 31.81
C GLU A 44 11.72 13.60 31.25
N GLN A 45 10.94 14.64 30.92
CA GLN A 45 9.66 14.51 30.21
C GLN A 45 9.86 14.31 28.71
N LYS A 46 10.87 14.95 28.12
CA LYS A 46 11.17 14.86 26.69
C LYS A 46 11.75 13.50 26.31
N LYS A 47 12.56 12.90 27.20
CA LYS A 47 13.17 11.58 27.01
C LYS A 47 12.17 10.49 26.59
N PRO A 48 11.08 10.17 27.33
CA PRO A 48 10.15 9.11 26.95
C PRO A 48 9.41 9.41 25.63
N ILE A 49 9.13 10.69 25.33
CA ILE A 49 8.51 11.09 24.05
C ILE A 49 9.43 10.72 22.88
N LEU A 50 10.72 11.06 22.99
CA LEU A 50 11.71 10.71 21.96
C LEU A 50 11.91 9.19 21.85
N GLU A 51 11.87 8.45 22.96
CA GLU A 51 11.96 6.98 22.94
C GLU A 51 10.80 6.37 22.15
N ASP A 52 9.58 6.84 22.36
CA ASP A 52 8.40 6.32 21.67
C ASP A 52 8.39 6.71 20.18
N GLU A 53 8.82 7.93 19.84
CA GLU A 53 9.02 8.34 18.45
C GLU A 53 10.06 7.47 17.74
N ILE A 54 11.20 7.20 18.39
CA ILE A 54 12.26 6.34 17.82
C ILE A 54 11.75 4.91 17.65
N LYS A 55 11.05 4.33 18.64
CA LYS A 55 10.47 2.98 18.54
C LYS A 55 9.55 2.86 17.32
N LEU A 56 8.70 3.87 17.10
CA LEU A 56 7.80 3.89 15.94
C LEU A 56 8.59 3.92 14.62
N LEU A 57 9.65 4.73 14.56
CA LEU A 57 10.51 4.82 13.37
C LEU A 57 11.34 3.57 13.11
N MET A 58 11.62 2.76 14.14
CA MET A 58 12.34 1.48 14.01
C MET A 58 11.47 0.33 13.49
N ILE A 59 10.15 0.53 13.36
CA ILE A 59 9.28 -0.47 12.74
C ILE A 59 9.68 -0.62 11.27
N PRO A 60 10.08 -1.84 10.84
CA PRO A 60 10.45 -2.05 9.45
C PRO A 60 9.26 -1.77 8.55
N LYS A 61 9.46 -0.85 7.60
CA LYS A 61 8.46 -0.52 6.59
C LYS A 61 8.35 -1.62 5.55
N ASP A 62 7.15 -1.84 5.02
CA ASP A 62 6.96 -2.70 3.86
C ASP A 62 7.60 -2.00 2.65
N PRO A 63 8.39 -2.70 1.81
CA PRO A 63 8.96 -2.10 0.60
C PRO A 63 7.91 -1.55 -0.37
N ASN A 64 6.64 -1.96 -0.23
CA ASN A 64 5.54 -1.50 -1.05
C ASN A 64 4.73 -0.38 -0.41
N ASP A 65 5.00 0.05 0.83
CA ASP A 65 4.14 0.99 1.56
C ASP A 65 3.88 2.31 0.78
N ASP A 66 4.87 2.75 0.00
CA ASP A 66 4.82 3.98 -0.81
C ASP A 66 4.27 3.77 -2.23
N ARG A 67 3.94 2.52 -2.62
CA ARG A 67 3.45 2.20 -3.96
C ARG A 67 1.96 2.53 -4.11
N ASN A 68 1.60 2.91 -5.33
CA ASN A 68 0.21 2.90 -5.80
C ASN A 68 -0.32 1.45 -5.80
N ILE A 69 -1.63 1.28 -5.98
CA ILE A 69 -2.22 -0.06 -6.02
C ILE A 69 -3.18 -0.24 -7.19
N TYR A 70 -3.26 -1.48 -7.65
CA TYR A 70 -4.45 -2.00 -8.31
C TYR A 70 -5.40 -2.56 -7.24
N LEU A 71 -6.63 -2.05 -7.23
CA LEU A 71 -7.71 -2.55 -6.40
C LEU A 71 -8.73 -3.26 -7.30
N GLU A 72 -8.88 -4.55 -7.13
CA GLU A 72 -9.86 -5.37 -7.85
C GLU A 72 -11.00 -5.75 -6.89
N LEU A 73 -12.22 -5.38 -7.25
CA LEU A 73 -13.43 -5.77 -6.53
C LEU A 73 -14.25 -6.72 -7.42
N ARG A 74 -14.59 -7.90 -6.88
CA ARG A 74 -15.35 -8.91 -7.61
C ARG A 74 -16.53 -9.43 -6.79
N ALA A 75 -17.67 -9.56 -7.45
CA ALA A 75 -18.87 -10.15 -6.87
C ALA A 75 -18.64 -11.65 -6.60
N GLY A 76 -18.86 -12.06 -5.34
CA GLY A 76 -18.80 -13.47 -4.93
C GLY A 76 -20.20 -14.09 -4.88
N THR A 77 -20.49 -14.81 -3.80
CA THR A 77 -21.82 -15.41 -3.57
C THR A 77 -22.86 -14.33 -3.33
N GLY A 78 -24.05 -14.46 -3.94
CA GLY A 78 -25.15 -13.50 -3.79
C GLY A 78 -25.70 -12.94 -5.10
N GLY A 79 -25.10 -13.28 -6.25
CA GLY A 79 -25.60 -12.90 -7.58
C GLY A 79 -25.71 -11.38 -7.74
N ASP A 80 -26.86 -10.89 -8.19
CA ASP A 80 -27.15 -9.47 -8.39
C ASP A 80 -26.89 -8.62 -7.14
N GLU A 81 -27.18 -9.17 -5.95
CA GLU A 81 -26.94 -8.46 -4.70
C GLU A 81 -25.45 -8.26 -4.44
N ALA A 82 -24.62 -9.27 -4.76
CA ALA A 82 -23.17 -9.12 -4.64
C ALA A 82 -22.65 -8.05 -5.60
N ALA A 83 -23.18 -7.98 -6.84
CA ALA A 83 -22.80 -6.96 -7.81
C ALA A 83 -23.18 -5.54 -7.38
N LEU A 84 -24.37 -5.37 -6.78
CA LEU A 84 -24.80 -4.10 -6.18
C LEU A 84 -23.85 -3.70 -5.04
N CYS A 85 -23.50 -4.64 -4.17
CA CYS A 85 -22.57 -4.39 -3.08
C CYS A 85 -21.16 -4.03 -3.58
N VAL A 86 -20.69 -4.58 -4.72
CA VAL A 86 -19.42 -4.15 -5.35
C VAL A 86 -19.48 -2.68 -5.72
N GLY A 87 -20.60 -2.24 -6.32
CA GLY A 87 -20.81 -0.83 -6.63
C GLY A 87 -20.81 0.07 -5.39
N ASP A 88 -21.40 -0.40 -4.28
CA ASP A 88 -21.39 0.33 -3.00
C ASP A 88 -19.97 0.44 -2.40
N LEU A 89 -19.21 -0.66 -2.39
CA LEU A 89 -17.82 -0.67 -1.95
C LEU A 89 -16.93 0.22 -2.81
N PHE A 90 -17.09 0.15 -4.14
CA PHE A 90 -16.37 1.02 -5.06
C PHE A 90 -16.62 2.50 -4.77
N ARG A 91 -17.89 2.90 -4.56
CA ARG A 91 -18.22 4.28 -4.14
C ARG A 91 -17.60 4.66 -2.79
N GLY A 92 -17.53 3.69 -1.87
CA GLY A 92 -16.83 3.84 -0.59
C GLY A 92 -15.34 4.14 -0.78
N TYR A 93 -14.65 3.36 -1.61
CA TYR A 93 -13.24 3.58 -1.92
C TYR A 93 -12.99 4.88 -2.69
N LEU A 94 -13.89 5.27 -3.60
CA LEU A 94 -13.80 6.59 -4.28
C LEU A 94 -13.82 7.73 -3.25
N ARG A 95 -14.77 7.73 -2.32
CA ARG A 95 -14.84 8.75 -1.25
C ARG A 95 -13.62 8.70 -0.33
N TYR A 96 -13.13 7.51 -0.02
CA TYR A 96 -11.92 7.35 0.79
C TYR A 96 -10.70 7.93 0.07
N ALA A 97 -10.56 7.68 -1.23
CA ALA A 97 -9.51 8.24 -2.06
C ALA A 97 -9.58 9.77 -2.13
N GLU A 98 -10.77 10.35 -2.35
CA GLU A 98 -11.00 11.80 -2.32
C GLU A 98 -10.54 12.43 -0.99
N ASN A 99 -10.92 11.82 0.15
CA ASN A 99 -10.52 12.31 1.47
C ASN A 99 -9.01 12.26 1.72
N ASN A 100 -8.28 11.41 1.00
CA ASN A 100 -6.83 11.27 1.08
C ASN A 100 -6.09 12.02 -0.06
N ASN A 101 -6.80 12.78 -0.90
CA ASN A 101 -6.28 13.43 -2.10
C ASN A 101 -5.60 12.46 -3.09
N TRP A 102 -6.14 11.26 -3.22
CA TRP A 102 -5.68 10.26 -4.19
C TRP A 102 -6.45 10.37 -5.50
N THR A 103 -5.78 9.98 -6.58
CA THR A 103 -6.38 9.89 -7.92
C THR A 103 -6.79 8.45 -8.17
N VAL A 104 -7.99 8.25 -8.73
CA VAL A 104 -8.51 6.92 -9.09
C VAL A 104 -8.76 6.86 -10.58
N GLU A 105 -8.22 5.85 -11.24
CA GLU A 105 -8.40 5.55 -12.65
C GLU A 105 -9.07 4.18 -12.80
N ILE A 106 -10.13 4.09 -13.61
CA ILE A 106 -10.79 2.80 -13.90
C ILE A 106 -10.01 2.11 -15.02
N MET A 107 -9.49 0.92 -14.75
CA MET A 107 -8.70 0.14 -15.69
C MET A 107 -9.59 -0.82 -16.49
N SER A 108 -10.52 -1.48 -15.80
CA SER A 108 -11.53 -2.34 -16.40
C SER A 108 -12.78 -2.39 -15.53
N SER A 109 -13.93 -2.60 -16.16
CA SER A 109 -15.19 -2.83 -15.46
C SER A 109 -16.07 -3.81 -16.23
N SER A 110 -16.77 -4.66 -15.49
CA SER A 110 -17.82 -5.53 -15.99
C SER A 110 -19.10 -5.22 -15.23
N ASP A 111 -20.04 -4.57 -15.90
CA ASP A 111 -21.32 -4.18 -15.30
C ASP A 111 -22.23 -5.41 -15.05
N SER A 112 -23.16 -5.26 -14.11
CA SER A 112 -24.26 -6.20 -13.92
C SER A 112 -25.58 -5.63 -14.46
N GLU A 113 -26.47 -6.49 -14.96
CA GLU A 113 -27.78 -6.10 -15.48
C GLU A 113 -28.67 -5.45 -14.40
N ALA A 114 -28.54 -5.91 -13.14
CA ALA A 114 -29.24 -5.35 -11.99
C ALA A 114 -28.62 -4.05 -11.45
N GLY A 115 -27.51 -3.58 -12.06
CA GLY A 115 -26.70 -2.47 -11.58
C GLY A 115 -25.51 -2.90 -10.71
N GLY A 116 -24.59 -1.97 -10.47
CA GLY A 116 -23.29 -2.29 -9.86
C GLY A 116 -22.37 -3.04 -10.83
N TYR A 117 -21.40 -3.78 -10.29
CA TYR A 117 -20.36 -4.44 -11.09
C TYR A 117 -20.18 -5.90 -10.69
N LYS A 118 -20.05 -6.79 -11.69
CA LYS A 118 -19.54 -8.14 -11.46
C LYS A 118 -18.06 -8.11 -11.10
N GLU A 119 -17.32 -7.23 -11.74
CA GLU A 119 -15.89 -6.99 -11.52
C GLU A 119 -15.57 -5.53 -11.85
N ILE A 120 -14.70 -4.90 -11.05
CA ILE A 120 -14.12 -3.60 -11.35
C ILE A 120 -12.68 -3.56 -10.87
N VAL A 121 -11.77 -3.14 -11.75
CA VAL A 121 -10.35 -2.95 -11.45
C VAL A 121 -10.03 -1.47 -11.59
N ILE A 122 -9.48 -0.91 -10.52
CA ILE A 122 -9.07 0.49 -10.48
C ILE A 122 -7.60 0.61 -10.09
N LEU A 123 -6.94 1.61 -10.65
CA LEU A 123 -5.62 2.06 -10.24
C LEU A 123 -5.80 3.25 -9.30
N VAL A 124 -5.29 3.14 -8.07
CA VAL A 124 -5.33 4.19 -7.05
C VAL A 124 -3.93 4.76 -6.88
N LYS A 125 -3.76 6.03 -7.26
CA LYS A 125 -2.48 6.74 -7.24
C LYS A 125 -2.45 7.78 -6.13
N GLY A 126 -1.36 7.82 -5.38
CA GLY A 126 -1.18 8.83 -4.35
C GLY A 126 -0.16 8.46 -3.30
N ASP A 127 -0.16 9.21 -2.19
CA ASP A 127 0.81 9.04 -1.13
C ASP A 127 0.43 7.89 -0.19
N HIS A 128 1.36 6.93 -0.01
CA HIS A 128 1.25 5.79 0.91
C HIS A 128 0.00 4.90 0.71
N VAL A 129 -0.47 4.73 -0.54
CA VAL A 129 -1.75 4.06 -0.84
C VAL A 129 -1.76 2.61 -0.35
N TYR A 130 -0.73 1.83 -0.71
CA TYR A 130 -0.64 0.42 -0.32
C TYR A 130 -0.59 0.27 1.21
N SER A 131 0.18 1.11 1.91
CA SER A 131 0.29 1.01 3.38
C SER A 131 -1.06 1.10 4.10
N LYS A 132 -1.99 1.91 3.57
CA LYS A 132 -3.31 2.14 4.15
C LYS A 132 -4.33 1.08 3.73
N LEU A 133 -4.23 0.55 2.50
CA LEU A 133 -5.22 -0.36 1.94
C LEU A 133 -4.79 -1.84 1.94
N LYS A 134 -3.55 -2.19 2.30
CA LYS A 134 -3.06 -3.59 2.29
C LYS A 134 -3.88 -4.58 3.12
N PHE A 135 -4.63 -4.08 4.11
CA PHE A 135 -5.50 -4.89 4.97
C PHE A 135 -6.94 -5.02 4.46
N GLU A 136 -7.28 -4.34 3.37
CA GLU A 136 -8.61 -4.43 2.75
C GLU A 136 -8.75 -5.69 1.88
N GLY A 137 -7.64 -6.36 1.58
CA GLY A 137 -7.62 -7.59 0.81
C GLY A 137 -8.31 -8.74 1.54
N GLY A 138 -9.23 -9.42 0.84
CA GLY A 138 -9.95 -10.57 1.38
C GLY A 138 -11.43 -10.62 0.99
N THR A 139 -12.19 -11.41 1.74
CA THR A 139 -13.64 -11.56 1.53
C THR A 139 -14.43 -10.67 2.48
N HIS A 140 -15.29 -9.83 1.91
CA HIS A 140 -16.20 -8.93 2.60
C HIS A 140 -17.60 -9.52 2.62
N ARG A 141 -18.21 -9.62 3.80
CA ARG A 141 -19.56 -10.19 3.99
C ARG A 141 -20.59 -9.08 4.14
N VAL A 142 -21.69 -9.19 3.42
CA VAL A 142 -22.84 -8.27 3.53
C VAL A 142 -24.08 -9.04 3.95
N GLN A 143 -24.85 -8.48 4.89
CA GLN A 143 -26.14 -9.03 5.32
C GLN A 143 -27.19 -7.92 5.31
N ARG A 144 -28.11 -7.96 4.35
CA ARG A 144 -29.23 -7.02 4.25
C ARG A 144 -30.41 -7.65 3.51
N VAL A 145 -31.54 -6.94 3.45
CA VAL A 145 -32.64 -7.28 2.55
C VAL A 145 -32.29 -6.73 1.17
N PRO A 146 -32.05 -7.59 0.15
CA PRO A 146 -31.69 -7.12 -1.19
C PRO A 146 -32.80 -6.28 -1.83
N ALA A 147 -32.42 -5.34 -2.68
CA ALA A 147 -33.39 -4.61 -3.49
C ALA A 147 -34.16 -5.53 -4.45
N THR A 148 -33.58 -6.68 -4.80
CA THR A 148 -34.15 -7.71 -5.67
C THR A 148 -35.06 -8.72 -4.92
N GLU A 149 -35.19 -8.63 -3.59
CA GLU A 149 -35.98 -9.59 -2.79
C GLU A 149 -37.39 -9.07 -2.47
N SER A 150 -38.42 -9.83 -2.84
CA SER A 150 -39.82 -9.40 -2.68
C SER A 150 -40.43 -9.68 -1.29
N GLN A 151 -39.89 -10.62 -0.52
CA GLN A 151 -40.48 -11.04 0.78
C GLN A 151 -39.84 -10.38 2.01
N GLY A 152 -38.89 -9.47 1.82
CA GLY A 152 -38.22 -8.79 2.93
C GLY A 152 -37.25 -9.68 3.72
N ARG A 153 -36.77 -10.77 3.14
CA ARG A 153 -35.84 -11.71 3.79
C ARG A 153 -34.41 -11.17 3.74
N VAL A 154 -33.66 -11.39 4.82
CA VAL A 154 -32.24 -11.04 4.90
C VAL A 154 -31.43 -12.09 4.15
N HIS A 155 -30.65 -11.66 3.17
CA HIS A 155 -29.70 -12.51 2.46
C HIS A 155 -28.28 -12.21 2.93
N THR A 156 -27.41 -13.21 2.81
CA THR A 156 -25.97 -13.04 3.02
C THR A 156 -25.26 -13.14 1.68
N SER A 157 -24.51 -12.09 1.33
CA SER A 157 -23.70 -12.00 0.12
C SER A 157 -22.22 -11.81 0.48
N ALA A 158 -21.34 -12.07 -0.47
CA ALA A 158 -19.89 -11.94 -0.31
C ALA A 158 -19.26 -11.25 -1.52
N ILE A 159 -18.20 -10.49 -1.26
CA ILE A 159 -17.38 -9.80 -2.26
C ILE A 159 -15.92 -10.13 -1.98
N THR A 160 -15.12 -10.29 -3.02
CA THR A 160 -13.67 -10.40 -2.88
C THR A 160 -13.02 -9.09 -3.29
N VAL A 161 -12.11 -8.61 -2.46
CA VAL A 161 -11.26 -7.44 -2.75
C VAL A 161 -9.82 -7.94 -2.83
N ALA A 162 -9.14 -7.65 -3.92
CA ALA A 162 -7.71 -7.89 -4.06
C ALA A 162 -6.96 -6.56 -4.14
N VAL A 163 -5.86 -6.47 -3.41
CA VAL A 163 -5.00 -5.28 -3.30
C VAL A 163 -3.62 -5.69 -3.78
N MET A 164 -3.18 -5.11 -4.90
CA MET A 164 -1.89 -5.43 -5.51
C MET A 164 -1.07 -4.15 -5.64
N PRO A 165 0.17 -4.10 -5.16
CA PRO A 165 1.02 -2.94 -5.38
C PRO A 165 1.34 -2.80 -6.87
N GLU A 166 1.39 -1.57 -7.37
CA GLU A 166 1.87 -1.28 -8.72
C GLU A 166 3.34 -1.71 -8.81
N VAL A 167 3.63 -2.66 -9.69
CA VAL A 167 4.98 -3.10 -9.98
C VAL A 167 5.50 -2.35 -11.20
N ASP A 168 6.78 -2.00 -11.17
CA ASP A 168 7.44 -1.38 -12.30
C ASP A 168 7.54 -2.39 -13.44
N ASP A 169 7.34 -1.92 -14.68
CA ASP A 169 7.58 -2.75 -15.85
C ASP A 169 9.03 -3.26 -15.83
N VAL A 170 9.19 -4.58 -15.97
CA VAL A 170 10.51 -5.18 -16.04
C VAL A 170 11.00 -5.04 -17.48
N GLU A 171 11.94 -4.11 -17.70
CA GLU A 171 12.71 -4.11 -18.95
C GLU A 171 13.61 -5.35 -18.97
N VAL A 172 13.22 -6.33 -19.78
CA VAL A 172 14.04 -7.53 -20.01
C VAL A 172 15.02 -7.23 -21.13
N GLU A 173 16.28 -7.05 -20.77
CA GLU A 173 17.38 -7.00 -21.72
C GLU A 173 17.72 -8.43 -22.17
N ILE A 174 17.57 -8.71 -23.46
CA ILE A 174 17.92 -10.01 -24.05
C ILE A 174 19.38 -9.94 -24.47
N ASN A 175 20.26 -10.62 -23.73
CA ASN A 175 21.66 -10.73 -24.11
C ASN A 175 21.82 -11.68 -25.30
N GLU A 176 22.49 -11.23 -26.35
CA GLU A 176 22.78 -12.06 -27.53
C GLU A 176 23.61 -13.32 -27.18
N SER A 177 24.43 -13.27 -26.12
CA SER A 177 25.21 -14.42 -25.65
C SER A 177 24.36 -15.56 -25.11
N ASP A 178 23.17 -15.26 -24.62
CA ASP A 178 22.23 -16.24 -24.06
C ASP A 178 21.28 -16.78 -25.14
N LEU A 179 21.33 -16.23 -26.36
CA LEU A 179 20.54 -16.67 -27.49
C LEU A 179 21.25 -17.80 -28.24
N LYS A 180 20.64 -18.98 -28.24
CA LYS A 180 20.97 -20.02 -29.22
C LYS A 180 20.17 -19.76 -30.50
N ILE A 181 20.84 -19.21 -31.51
CA ILE A 181 20.24 -18.94 -32.82
C ILE A 181 20.60 -20.07 -33.78
N ASP A 182 19.62 -20.91 -34.09
CA ASP A 182 19.75 -21.96 -35.10
C ASP A 182 19.05 -21.50 -36.39
N VAL A 183 19.79 -21.42 -37.50
CA VAL A 183 19.23 -21.12 -38.84
C VAL A 183 19.00 -22.44 -39.57
N MET A 184 17.82 -22.59 -40.15
CA MET A 184 17.44 -23.78 -40.91
C MET A 184 16.72 -23.39 -42.20
N ARG A 185 16.81 -24.28 -43.20
CA ARG A 185 16.10 -24.09 -44.46
C ARG A 185 14.60 -24.00 -44.24
N ALA A 186 13.98 -23.05 -44.95
CA ALA A 186 12.53 -22.93 -44.97
C ALA A 186 11.90 -24.23 -45.49
N SER A 187 10.80 -24.67 -44.86
CA SER A 187 10.02 -25.80 -45.36
C SER A 187 8.80 -25.29 -46.14
N GLY A 188 8.67 -25.65 -47.41
CA GLY A 188 7.54 -25.25 -48.26
C GLY A 188 7.86 -25.12 -49.76
N ASN A 189 6.87 -24.69 -50.54
CA ASN A 189 7.01 -24.53 -51.98
C ASN A 189 7.68 -23.20 -52.33
N GLY A 190 8.94 -23.23 -52.79
CA GLY A 190 9.64 -22.04 -53.29
C GLY A 190 10.70 -22.34 -54.36
N GLY A 191 10.54 -23.45 -55.08
CA GLY A 191 11.41 -23.83 -56.19
C GLY A 191 12.85 -24.15 -55.76
N GLN A 192 13.82 -23.89 -56.63
CA GLN A 192 15.24 -24.16 -56.34
C GLN A 192 15.77 -23.34 -55.17
N SER A 193 15.27 -22.12 -54.97
CA SER A 193 15.75 -21.20 -53.92
C SER A 193 15.55 -21.74 -52.50
N VAL A 194 14.51 -22.55 -52.27
CA VAL A 194 14.25 -23.18 -50.96
C VAL A 194 15.30 -24.26 -50.62
N ASN A 195 15.95 -24.83 -51.62
CA ASN A 195 16.98 -25.85 -51.42
C ASN A 195 18.41 -25.28 -51.32
N THR A 196 18.61 -24.03 -51.73
CA THR A 196 19.95 -23.43 -51.88
C THR A 196 20.21 -22.22 -50.99
N THR A 197 19.16 -21.56 -50.48
CA THR A 197 19.29 -20.34 -49.68
C THR A 197 18.83 -20.61 -48.26
N ASP A 198 19.72 -20.36 -47.30
CA ASP A 198 19.49 -20.42 -45.85
C ASP A 198 19.28 -19.01 -45.30
#